data_AF-A0A382DSH5-F1
#
_entry.id   AF-A0A382DSH5-F1
#
_cell.length_a   1.000
_cell.length_b   1.000
_cell.length_c   1.000
_cell.angle_alpha   90.00
_cell.angle_beta   90.00
_cell.angle_gamma   90.00
#
_symmetry.space_group_name_H-M   'P 1'
#
loop_
_entity.id
_entity.type
_entity.pdbx_description
1 polymer ?
#
loop_
_entity_poly.entity_id
_entity_poly.type
_entity_poly.pdbx_seq_one_letter_code
_entity_poly.pdbx_strand_id
1 'polypeptide(L)'
;MIQINNAKLLKVYDHSKNEFEKESNIQMRERAGIKVLAYGWNDERERMYSVVEIESPESVKQVLMSPEGMQAIQDAGVDMTSMEMIPLT
;
A
#
# COMPACT_ATOMS: atom_id res chain seq x y z
N MET A 1 -6.58 -0.62 -14.42
CA MET A 1 -7.64 -1.03 -13.47
C MET A 1 -7.47 -0.26 -12.19
N ILE A 2 -8.55 0.03 -11.45
CA ILE A 2 -8.45 0.71 -10.16
C ILE A 2 -8.68 -0.32 -9.04
N GLN A 3 -7.93 -0.23 -7.96
CA GLN A 3 -8.06 -1.10 -6.79
C GLN A 3 -7.89 -0.27 -5.51
N ILE A 4 -8.61 -0.65 -4.46
CA ILE A 4 -8.37 -0.16 -3.11
C ILE A 4 -7.54 -1.19 -2.35
N ASN A 5 -6.37 -0.79 -1.84
CA ASN A 5 -5.62 -1.57 -0.86
C ASN A 5 -5.84 -0.95 0.51
N ASN A 6 -6.21 -1.73 1.50
CA ASN A 6 -6.37 -1.22 2.84
C ASN A 6 -5.95 -2.26 3.88
N ALA A 7 -5.37 -1.78 4.99
CA ALA A 7 -4.85 -2.64 6.06
C ALA A 7 -4.84 -1.87 7.39
N LYS A 8 -4.89 -2.63 8.49
CA LYS A 8 -4.60 -2.11 9.82
C LYS A 8 -3.10 -1.81 9.94
N LEU A 9 -2.77 -0.95 10.90
CA LEU A 9 -1.40 -0.60 11.20
C LEU A 9 -1.00 -1.10 12.59
N LEU A 10 0.23 -1.59 12.70
CA LEU A 10 0.94 -1.93 13.93
C LEU A 10 1.68 -0.71 14.52
N LYS A 11 1.78 0.38 13.74
CA LYS A 11 2.34 1.68 14.14
C LYS A 11 1.32 2.78 13.89
N VAL A 12 1.53 3.97 14.45
CA VAL A 12 0.63 5.12 14.24
C VAL A 12 0.62 5.56 12.77
N TYR A 13 -0.49 6.17 12.34
CA TYR A 13 -0.70 6.58 10.94
C TYR A 13 0.43 7.47 10.39
N ASP A 14 0.88 8.48 11.14
CA ASP A 14 1.95 9.38 10.68
C ASP A 14 3.26 8.64 10.38
N HIS A 15 3.59 7.61 11.16
CA HIS A 15 4.76 6.77 10.88
C HIS A 15 4.58 6.04 9.55
N SER A 16 3.43 5.40 9.36
CA SER A 16 3.14 4.64 8.14
C SER A 16 3.08 5.55 6.90
N LYS A 17 2.50 6.74 7.04
CA LYS A 17 2.45 7.76 5.99
C LYS A 17 3.85 8.21 5.57
N ASN A 18 4.74 8.50 6.52
CA ASN A 18 6.11 8.89 6.21
C ASN A 18 6.84 7.82 5.41
N GLU A 19 6.69 6.54 5.79
CA GLU A 19 7.24 5.41 5.05
C GLU A 19 6.60 5.27 3.66
N PHE A 20 5.28 5.42 3.57
CA PHE A 20 4.54 5.38 2.30
C PHE A 20 5.03 6.46 1.33
N GLU A 21 5.29 7.68 1.82
CA GLU A 21 5.76 8.83 1.05
C GLU A 21 7.27 8.85 0.77
N LYS A 22 8.05 7.90 1.31
CA LYS A 22 9.49 7.83 0.99
C LYS A 22 9.70 7.67 -0.51
N GLU A 23 10.63 8.46 -1.05
CA GLU A 23 11.00 8.45 -2.47
C GLU A 23 11.32 7.05 -3.00
N SER A 24 12.06 6.25 -2.23
CA SER A 24 12.38 4.86 -2.60
C SER A 24 11.12 3.99 -2.79
N ASN A 25 10.12 4.18 -1.92
CA ASN A 25 8.86 3.42 -1.96
C ASN A 25 7.94 3.92 -3.07
N ILE A 26 7.97 5.21 -3.39
CA ILE A 26 7.30 5.79 -4.56
C ILE A 26 7.88 5.16 -5.83
N GLN A 27 9.19 5.22 -6.02
CA GLN A 27 9.86 4.69 -7.20
C GLN A 27 9.66 3.17 -7.34
N MET A 28 9.66 2.42 -6.23
CA MET A 28 9.35 0.98 -6.24
C MET A 28 7.96 0.71 -6.83
N ARG A 29 6.93 1.44 -6.39
CA ARG A 29 5.57 1.28 -6.89
C ARG A 29 5.46 1.68 -8.36
N GLU A 30 6.10 2.78 -8.76
CA GLU A 30 6.11 3.23 -10.16
C GLU A 30 6.77 2.22 -11.09
N ARG A 31 7.93 1.65 -10.71
CA ARG A 31 8.60 0.58 -11.46
C ARG A 31 7.74 -0.67 -11.63
N ALA A 32 6.81 -0.91 -10.71
CA ALA A 32 5.86 -2.03 -10.76
C ALA A 32 4.56 -1.70 -11.50
N GLY A 33 4.43 -0.51 -12.11
CA GLY A 33 3.21 -0.09 -12.79
C GLY A 33 2.06 0.23 -11.85
N ILE A 34 2.36 0.64 -10.61
CA ILE A 34 1.38 1.02 -9.59
C ILE A 34 1.41 2.53 -9.41
N LYS A 35 0.34 3.20 -9.85
CA LYS A 35 0.15 4.64 -9.66
C LYS A 35 -0.82 4.89 -8.50
N VAL A 36 -0.39 5.61 -7.49
CA VAL A 36 -1.24 5.97 -6.35
C VAL A 36 -2.10 7.18 -6.74
N LEU A 37 -3.42 7.03 -6.67
CA LEU A 37 -4.39 8.08 -6.97
C LEU A 37 -4.82 8.84 -5.71
N ALA A 38 -4.96 8.12 -4.60
CA ALA A 38 -5.28 8.67 -3.29
C ALA A 38 -4.80 7.71 -2.20
N TYR A 39 -4.59 8.21 -1.00
CA TYR A 39 -4.37 7.40 0.20
C TYR A 39 -4.77 8.21 1.43
N GLY A 40 -5.00 7.53 2.53
CA GLY A 40 -5.45 8.19 3.75
C GLY A 40 -5.66 7.23 4.90
N TRP A 41 -6.16 7.80 5.98
CA TRP A 41 -6.63 7.07 7.15
C TRP A 41 -8.16 7.03 7.14
N ASN A 42 -8.72 5.87 7.46
CA ASN A 42 -10.15 5.70 7.71
C ASN A 42 -10.34 5.43 9.21
N ASP A 43 -10.87 6.42 9.92
CA ASP A 43 -11.09 6.34 11.37
C ASP A 43 -12.13 5.28 11.76
N GLU A 44 -13.22 5.16 11.01
CA GLU A 44 -14.30 4.21 11.32
C GLU A 44 -13.85 2.75 11.25
N ARG A 45 -12.93 2.44 10.32
CA ARG A 45 -12.41 1.09 10.12
C ARG A 45 -11.04 0.88 10.75
N GLU A 46 -10.43 1.93 11.31
CA GLU A 46 -9.07 1.97 11.85
C GLU A 46 -8.02 1.42 10.86
N ARG A 47 -8.06 1.92 9.62
CA ARG A 47 -7.25 1.37 8.52
C ARG A 47 -6.62 2.47 7.68
N MET A 48 -5.37 2.23 7.28
CA MET A 48 -4.79 2.97 6.16
C MET A 48 -5.38 2.42 4.87
N TYR A 49 -5.68 3.29 3.92
CA TYR A 49 -6.11 2.91 2.58
C TYR A 49 -5.28 3.62 1.52
N SER A 50 -5.19 2.98 0.34
CA SER A 50 -4.69 3.57 -0.89
C SER A 50 -5.60 3.16 -2.05
N VAL A 51 -5.88 4.11 -2.93
CA VAL A 51 -6.54 3.89 -4.21
C VAL A 51 -5.44 3.91 -5.25
N VAL A 52 -5.29 2.82 -5.99
CA VAL A 52 -4.22 2.65 -6.97
C VAL A 52 -4.78 2.34 -8.34
N GLU A 53 -4.17 2.92 -9.36
CA GLU A 53 -4.28 2.51 -10.75
C GLU A 53 -3.15 1.53 -11.05
N ILE A 54 -3.50 0.35 -11.55
CA ILE A 54 -2.58 -0.76 -11.83
C ILE A 54 -2.78 -1.28 -13.24
N GLU A 55 -1.68 -1.72 -13.86
CA GLU A 55 -1.69 -2.35 -15.19
C GLU A 55 -2.24 -3.78 -15.12
N SER A 56 -1.89 -4.54 -14.07
CA SER A 56 -2.42 -5.89 -13.85
C SER A 56 -2.61 -6.19 -12.35
N PRO A 57 -3.51 -7.13 -11.96
CA PRO A 57 -3.66 -7.56 -10.56
C PRO A 57 -2.38 -8.16 -9.96
N GLU A 58 -1.45 -8.60 -10.79
CA GLU A 58 -0.15 -9.14 -10.38
C GLU A 58 0.82 -8.04 -9.93
N SER A 59 0.70 -6.80 -10.42
CA SER A 59 1.61 -5.69 -10.08
C SER A 59 1.72 -5.47 -8.56
N VAL A 60 0.58 -5.38 -7.86
CA VAL A 60 0.57 -5.21 -6.39
C VAL A 60 1.18 -6.43 -5.70
N LYS A 61 0.81 -7.65 -6.14
CA LYS A 61 1.33 -8.89 -5.57
C LYS A 61 2.85 -9.01 -5.71
N GLN A 62 3.41 -8.62 -6.85
CA GLN A 62 4.84 -8.63 -7.09
C GLN A 62 5.59 -7.73 -6.10
N VAL A 63 5.07 -6.51 -5.86
CA VAL A 63 5.65 -5.61 -4.85
C VAL A 63 5.57 -6.25 -3.46
N LEU A 64 4.40 -6.75 -3.05
CA LEU A 64 4.19 -7.35 -1.72
C LEU A 64 5.10 -8.58 -1.46
N MET A 65 5.45 -9.33 -2.49
CA MET A 65 6.33 -10.52 -2.39
C MET A 65 7.81 -10.21 -2.61
N SER A 66 8.16 -9.00 -3.05
CA SER A 66 9.54 -8.60 -3.27
C SER A 66 10.25 -8.31 -1.93
N PRO A 67 11.57 -8.55 -1.82
CA PRO A 67 12.32 -8.18 -0.61
C PRO A 67 12.20 -6.68 -0.26
N GLU A 68 12.26 -5.81 -1.26
CA GLU A 68 12.12 -4.35 -1.11
C GLU A 68 10.73 -3.99 -0.56
N GLY A 69 9.66 -4.57 -1.12
CA GLY A 69 8.30 -4.32 -0.68
C GLY A 69 7.98 -4.92 0.70
N MET A 70 8.48 -6.12 1.01
CA MET A 70 8.36 -6.70 2.35
C MET A 70 9.01 -5.82 3.41
N GLN A 71 10.19 -5.27 3.12
CA GLN A 71 10.86 -4.32 4.03
C GLN A 71 10.03 -3.03 4.18
N ALA A 72 9.56 -2.45 3.06
CA ALA A 72 8.74 -1.24 3.10
C ALA A 72 7.45 -1.41 3.92
N ILE A 73 6.79 -2.57 3.81
CA ILE A 73 5.59 -2.93 4.59
C ILE A 73 5.91 -3.03 6.09
N GLN A 74 7.02 -3.71 6.43
CA GLN A 74 7.46 -3.85 7.81
C GLN A 74 7.82 -2.49 8.42
N ASP A 75 8.55 -1.66 7.67
CA ASP A 75 8.95 -0.32 8.09
C ASP A 75 7.72 0.56 8.32
N ALA A 76 6.76 0.54 7.40
CA ALA A 76 5.48 1.24 7.48
C ALA A 76 4.56 0.72 8.58
N GLY A 77 4.88 -0.44 9.19
CA GLY A 77 4.07 -1.05 10.23
C GLY A 77 2.71 -1.50 9.73
N VAL A 78 2.62 -2.02 8.50
CA VAL A 78 1.37 -2.57 7.96
C VAL A 78 1.14 -3.98 8.51
N ASP A 79 -0.07 -4.24 9.02
CA ASP A 79 -0.49 -5.59 9.39
C ASP A 79 -0.94 -6.36 8.14
N MET A 80 -0.04 -7.16 7.59
CA MET A 80 -0.29 -7.98 6.40
C MET A 80 -1.41 -9.01 6.59
N THR A 81 -1.67 -9.45 7.82
CA THR A 81 -2.76 -10.41 8.07
C THR A 81 -4.14 -9.78 7.93
N SER A 82 -4.20 -8.45 8.02
CA SER A 82 -5.42 -7.67 7.88
C SER A 82 -5.65 -7.15 6.45
N MET A 83 -4.70 -7.33 5.52
CA MET A 83 -4.70 -6.68 4.22
C MET A 83 -5.89 -7.11 3.35
N GLU A 84 -6.60 -6.11 2.82
CA GLU A 84 -7.68 -6.27 1.86
C GLU A 84 -7.31 -5.56 0.55
N MET A 85 -7.44 -6.28 -0.57
CA MET A 85 -7.31 -5.76 -1.93
C MET A 85 -8.66 -5.86 -2.61
N ILE A 86 -9.28 -4.72 -2.92
CA ILE A 86 -10.64 -4.62 -3.44
C ILE A 86 -10.59 -4.00 -4.85
N PRO A 87 -10.71 -4.81 -5.92
CA PRO A 87 -10.80 -4.29 -7.28
C PRO A 87 -12.04 -3.40 -7.44
N LEU A 88 -11.88 -2.25 -8.10
CA LEU A 88 -12.97 -1.39 -8.53
C LEU A 88 -13.18 -1.64 -10.04
N THR A 89 -14.32 -2.26 -10.36
CA THR A 89 -14.77 -2.56 -11.73
C THR A 89 -15.05 -1.30 -12.53
#